data_AF-A0A956QHF2-F1
#
_entry.id   AF-A0A956QHF2-F1
#
_cell.length_a   1.000
_cell.length_b   1.000
_cell.length_c   1.000
_cell.angle_alpha   90.00
_cell.angle_beta   90.00
_cell.angle_gamma   90.00
#
_symmetry.space_group_name_H-M   'P 1'
#
loop_
_entity.id
_entity.type
_entity.pdbx_description
1 polymer ?
#
loop_
_entity_poly.entity_id
_entity_poly.type
_entity_poly.pdbx_seq_one_letter_code
_entity_poly.pdbx_strand_id
1 'polypeptide(L)'
;MFRVCPRDQTTLVKSRFMTEVMDACSQCDGVWLERGEMEKILGLPDDLFRGHDRPDPQGAAACPDCHVSMKAAWFSMDERVLIDRCEQCGGVWLDAEELRELVQEVYRHKERIEVLVGEDAHFHHRSGCARMVGESRLMSWGAALAQDKTACPECSPLREPS
;
A
#
# COMPACT_ATOMS: atom_id res chain seq x y z
N MET A 1 -14.61 11.26 -19.64
CA MET A 1 -13.47 12.20 -19.56
C MET A 1 -12.23 11.34 -19.46
N PHE A 2 -11.20 11.59 -20.28
CA PHE A 2 -9.96 10.81 -20.22
C PHE A 2 -8.99 11.54 -19.30
N ARG A 3 -8.41 10.81 -18.33
CA ARG A 3 -7.36 11.32 -17.44
C ARG A 3 -5.99 11.05 -18.10
N VAL A 4 -5.04 11.95 -17.89
CA VAL A 4 -3.67 11.82 -18.40
C VAL A 4 -2.68 11.74 -17.24
N CYS A 5 -1.60 10.99 -17.45
CA CYS A 5 -0.50 10.88 -16.50
C CYS A 5 0.17 12.26 -16.32
N PRO A 6 0.36 12.73 -15.08
CA PRO A 6 1.01 14.00 -14.82
C PRO A 6 2.52 13.99 -15.14
N ARG A 7 3.14 12.81 -15.20
CA ARG A 7 4.59 12.66 -15.43
C ARG A 7 4.95 12.56 -16.92
N ASP A 8 4.19 11.79 -17.69
CA ASP A 8 4.51 11.47 -19.09
C ASP A 8 3.38 11.77 -20.09
N GLN A 9 2.24 12.29 -19.62
CA GLN A 9 1.06 12.64 -20.42
C GLN A 9 0.36 11.47 -21.14
N THR A 10 0.75 10.22 -20.86
CA THR A 10 0.04 9.03 -21.36
C THR A 10 -1.39 9.01 -20.84
N THR A 11 -2.34 8.63 -21.68
CA THR A 11 -3.72 8.42 -21.22
C THR A 11 -3.76 7.30 -20.19
N LEU A 12 -4.32 7.59 -19.02
CA LEU A 12 -4.43 6.58 -17.97
C LEU A 12 -5.46 5.53 -18.36
N VAL A 13 -5.17 4.28 -18.01
CA VAL A 13 -6.03 3.14 -18.23
C VAL A 13 -6.67 2.71 -16.92
N LYS A 14 -7.96 2.35 -16.97
CA LYS A 14 -8.66 1.81 -15.82
C LYS A 14 -8.06 0.45 -15.46
N SER A 15 -7.51 0.33 -14.26
CA SER A 15 -6.99 -0.90 -13.68
C SER A 15 -7.81 -1.26 -12.44
N ARG A 16 -7.94 -2.56 -12.15
CA ARG A 16 -8.67 -3.03 -10.98
C ARG A 16 -7.70 -3.64 -9.98
N PHE A 17 -7.78 -3.19 -8.72
CA PHE A 17 -7.09 -3.82 -7.60
C PHE A 17 -8.13 -4.18 -6.54
N MET A 18 -8.23 -5.47 -6.23
CA MET A 18 -9.33 -6.01 -5.42
C MET A 18 -10.70 -5.58 -5.98
N THR A 19 -11.48 -4.83 -5.23
CA THR A 19 -12.81 -4.33 -5.63
C THR A 19 -12.75 -2.92 -6.26
N GLU A 20 -11.68 -2.16 -6.02
CA GLU A 20 -11.58 -0.77 -6.44
C GLU A 20 -10.99 -0.63 -7.84
N VAL A 21 -11.36 0.46 -8.52
CA VAL A 21 -10.93 0.75 -9.89
C VAL A 21 -10.10 2.02 -9.88
N MET A 22 -8.80 1.88 -10.09
CA MET A 22 -7.86 2.99 -10.19
C MET A 22 -7.55 3.33 -11.65
N ASP A 23 -6.98 4.51 -11.87
CA ASP A 23 -6.39 4.85 -13.16
C ASP A 23 -4.88 4.67 -13.09
N ALA A 24 -4.31 3.87 -13.98
CA ALA A 24 -2.88 3.55 -14.02
C ALA A 24 -2.23 4.05 -15.30
N CYS A 25 -1.00 4.53 -15.21
CA CYS A 25 -0.16 4.83 -16.36
C CYS A 25 0.53 3.54 -16.83
N SER A 26 0.46 3.26 -18.14
CA SER A 26 1.12 2.10 -18.73
C SER A 26 2.59 2.33 -19.11
N GLN A 27 3.16 3.51 -18.82
CA GLN A 27 4.53 3.88 -19.17
C GLN A 27 5.40 4.05 -17.92
N CYS A 28 4.93 4.82 -16.93
CA CYS A 28 5.68 5.08 -15.69
C CYS A 28 5.15 4.29 -14.47
N ASP A 29 4.14 3.43 -14.66
CA ASP A 29 3.49 2.63 -13.61
C ASP A 29 2.87 3.43 -12.45
N GLY A 30 2.70 4.74 -12.62
CA GLY A 30 2.03 5.61 -11.65
C GLY A 30 0.52 5.38 -11.61
N VAL A 31 -0.09 5.62 -10.46
CA VAL A 31 -1.52 5.40 -10.21
C VAL A 31 -2.19 6.65 -9.66
N TRP A 32 -3.41 6.88 -10.13
CA TRP A 32 -4.32 7.87 -9.61
C TRP A 32 -5.42 7.19 -8.81
N LEU A 33 -5.57 7.65 -7.57
CA LEU A 33 -6.60 7.23 -6.63
C LEU A 33 -7.58 8.39 -6.40
N GLU A 34 -8.87 8.10 -6.53
CA GLU A 34 -9.89 9.06 -6.13
C GLU A 34 -9.95 9.18 -4.60
N ARG A 35 -10.56 10.26 -4.13
CA ARG A 35 -10.77 10.50 -2.69
C ARG A 35 -11.47 9.29 -2.05
N GLY A 36 -10.90 8.76 -0.98
CA GLY A 36 -11.37 7.59 -0.24
C GLY A 36 -10.98 6.23 -0.84
N GLU A 37 -10.40 6.14 -2.03
CA GLU A 37 -9.92 4.86 -2.57
C GLU A 37 -8.66 4.37 -1.85
N MET A 38 -7.84 5.29 -1.35
CA MET A 38 -6.66 4.94 -0.55
C MET A 38 -7.05 4.16 0.71
N GLU A 39 -8.10 4.58 1.43
CA GLU A 39 -8.61 3.85 2.59
C GLU A 39 -9.10 2.45 2.21
N LYS A 40 -9.77 2.30 1.09
CA LYS A 40 -10.29 1.00 0.66
C LYS A 40 -9.19 0.04 0.19
N ILE A 41 -8.19 0.57 -0.53
CA ILE A 41 -7.11 -0.23 -1.12
C ILE A 41 -6.07 -0.59 -0.06
N LEU A 42 -5.69 0.40 0.77
CA LEU A 42 -4.58 0.25 1.70
C LEU A 42 -5.02 0.17 3.17
N GLY A 43 -6.29 0.41 3.50
CA GLY A 43 -6.79 0.45 4.87
C GLY A 43 -6.27 1.64 5.67
N LEU A 44 -5.94 2.74 5.00
CA LEU A 44 -5.36 3.92 5.61
C LEU A 44 -6.29 5.12 5.41
N PRO A 45 -6.69 5.82 6.48
CA PRO A 45 -7.61 6.92 6.33
C PRO A 45 -6.97 8.10 5.60
N ASP A 46 -7.81 8.80 4.81
CA ASP A 46 -7.45 9.96 3.99
C ASP A 46 -6.99 11.19 4.79
N ASP A 47 -6.91 11.09 6.12
CA ASP A 47 -6.52 12.13 7.07
C ASP A 47 -5.13 11.88 7.69
N LEU A 48 -4.45 10.77 7.37
CA LEU A 48 -3.06 10.52 7.77
C LEU A 48 -2.06 11.48 7.10
N PHE A 49 -2.52 12.31 6.17
CA PHE A 49 -1.77 13.39 5.56
C PHE A 49 -1.44 14.45 6.60
N ARG A 50 -0.21 14.42 7.14
CA ARG A 50 0.31 15.48 7.99
C ARG A 50 1.25 16.33 7.15
N GLY A 51 0.78 17.52 6.80
CA GLY A 51 1.48 18.42 5.89
C GLY A 51 2.42 19.38 6.61
N HIS A 52 3.71 19.30 6.25
CA HIS A 52 4.45 20.49 5.87
C HIS A 52 4.55 20.46 4.33
N ASP A 53 4.10 21.51 3.65
CA ASP A 53 4.24 21.64 2.18
C ASP A 53 5.73 21.49 1.82
N ARG A 54 6.08 20.41 1.12
CA ARG A 54 7.44 20.15 0.63
C ARG A 54 7.48 20.29 -0.88
N PRO A 55 8.62 20.75 -1.44
CA PRO A 55 8.84 20.63 -2.86
C PRO A 55 8.96 19.14 -3.22
N ASP A 56 8.09 18.66 -4.10
CA ASP A 56 8.23 17.35 -4.74
C ASP A 56 9.59 17.30 -5.48
N PRO A 57 10.48 16.33 -5.17
CA PRO A 57 11.72 16.11 -5.91
C PRO A 57 11.53 15.96 -7.43
N GLN A 58 10.37 15.46 -7.86
CA GLN A 58 10.00 15.24 -9.26
C GLN A 58 9.25 16.43 -9.88
N GLY A 59 9.01 17.48 -9.11
CA GLY A 59 8.35 18.72 -9.54
C GLY A 59 6.83 18.64 -9.52
N ALA A 60 6.18 19.81 -9.47
CA ALA A 60 4.73 19.92 -9.30
C ALA A 60 3.94 19.18 -10.40
N ALA A 61 3.15 18.18 -9.99
CA ALA A 61 2.28 17.40 -10.86
C ALA A 61 0.88 18.03 -11.01
N ALA A 62 0.31 17.99 -12.21
CA ALA A 62 -1.07 18.45 -12.44
C ALA A 62 -2.08 17.35 -12.13
N CYS A 63 -3.13 17.65 -11.36
CA CYS A 63 -4.16 16.69 -11.01
C CYS A 63 -4.83 16.10 -12.27
N PRO A 64 -4.84 14.77 -12.46
CA PRO A 64 -5.46 14.14 -13.63
C PRO A 64 -6.98 14.36 -13.75
N ASP A 65 -7.64 14.74 -12.65
CA ASP A 65 -9.09 14.95 -12.59
C ASP A 65 -9.49 16.42 -12.80
N CYS A 66 -8.90 17.35 -12.03
CA CYS A 66 -9.28 18.77 -12.05
C CYS A 66 -8.17 19.72 -12.53
N HIS A 67 -7.01 19.19 -12.94
CA HIS A 67 -5.90 19.92 -13.59
C HIS A 67 -5.22 21.02 -12.76
N VAL A 68 -5.56 21.17 -11.48
CA VAL A 68 -4.81 22.04 -10.57
C VAL A 68 -3.51 21.37 -10.12
N SER A 69 -2.51 22.18 -9.78
CA SER A 69 -1.27 21.68 -9.20
C SER A 69 -1.57 20.89 -7.92
N MET A 70 -1.05 19.67 -7.85
CA MET A 70 -1.03 18.88 -6.62
C MET A 70 0.10 19.38 -5.72
N LYS A 71 -0.02 19.04 -4.44
CA LYS A 71 1.01 19.29 -3.44
C LYS A 71 1.53 17.98 -2.89
N ALA A 72 2.85 17.89 -2.79
CA ALA A 72 3.51 16.80 -2.10
C ALA A 72 3.34 16.95 -0.58
N ALA A 73 2.91 15.87 0.07
CA ALA A 73 2.76 15.77 1.51
C ALA A 73 3.27 14.42 2.02
N TRP A 74 3.78 14.40 3.25
CA TRP A 74 4.19 13.15 3.88
C TRP A 74 2.97 12.31 4.26
N PHE A 75 3.08 11.04 3.92
CA PHE A 75 2.12 10.00 4.21
C PHE A 75 2.76 8.97 5.15
N SER A 76 2.68 9.24 6.44
CA SER A 76 2.98 8.37 7.59
C SER A 76 3.27 9.24 8.83
N MET A 77 3.16 8.65 10.02
CA MET A 77 3.61 9.28 11.26
C MET A 77 5.14 9.50 11.30
N ASP A 78 5.88 8.71 10.52
CA ASP A 78 7.35 8.73 10.44
C ASP A 78 7.88 9.55 9.25
N GLU A 79 7.04 10.27 8.50
CA GLU A 79 7.43 11.10 7.34
C GLU A 79 8.28 10.36 6.29
N ARG A 80 7.87 9.13 5.92
CA ARG A 80 8.68 8.27 5.04
C ARG A 80 8.30 8.33 3.56
N VAL A 81 7.02 8.48 3.26
CA VAL A 81 6.52 8.40 1.90
C VAL A 81 5.96 9.77 1.53
N LEU A 82 6.54 10.41 0.53
CA LEU A 82 6.00 11.64 -0.03
C LEU A 82 4.96 11.24 -1.08
N ILE A 83 3.79 11.87 -1.07
CA ILE A 83 2.74 11.60 -2.06
C ILE A 83 2.13 12.90 -2.54
N ASP A 84 1.67 12.90 -3.80
CA ASP A 84 1.02 14.05 -4.41
C ASP A 84 -0.49 14.04 -4.14
N ARG A 85 -0.98 15.05 -3.40
CA ARG A 85 -2.42 15.21 -3.15
C ARG A 85 -2.97 16.44 -3.86
N CYS A 86 -4.13 16.27 -4.48
CA CYS A 86 -4.92 17.40 -4.96
C CYS A 86 -5.74 18.02 -3.83
N GLU A 87 -5.49 19.29 -3.49
CA GLU A 87 -6.26 20.02 -2.48
C GLU A 87 -7.70 20.34 -2.90
N GLN A 88 -8.01 20.28 -4.21
CA GLN A 88 -9.34 20.60 -4.72
C GLN A 88 -10.29 19.40 -4.76
N CYS A 89 -9.87 18.28 -5.35
CA CYS A 89 -10.70 17.07 -5.43
C CYS A 89 -10.36 16.04 -4.34
N GLY A 90 -9.25 16.20 -3.63
CA GLY A 90 -8.82 15.26 -2.59
C GLY A 90 -8.24 13.95 -3.11
N GLY A 91 -8.12 13.77 -4.43
CA GLY A 91 -7.47 12.61 -5.03
C GLY A 91 -5.95 12.63 -4.85
N VAL A 92 -5.34 11.47 -5.05
CA VAL A 92 -3.94 11.18 -4.77
C VAL A 92 -3.27 10.60 -6.01
N TRP A 93 -2.13 11.16 -6.37
CA TRP A 93 -1.22 10.55 -7.32
C TRP A 93 -0.09 9.86 -6.56
N LEU A 94 0.23 8.64 -6.99
CA LEU A 94 1.38 7.88 -6.53
C LEU A 94 2.17 7.46 -7.76
N ASP A 95 3.43 7.84 -7.87
CA ASP A 95 4.29 7.20 -8.85
C ASP A 95 4.64 5.76 -8.43
N ALA A 96 5.38 5.05 -9.28
CA ALA A 96 5.74 3.65 -9.04
C ALA A 96 6.62 3.44 -7.79
N GLU A 97 7.50 4.40 -7.48
CA GLU A 97 8.38 4.35 -6.31
C GLU A 97 7.59 4.66 -5.04
N GLU A 98 6.81 5.74 -5.04
CA GLU A 98 5.92 6.14 -3.95
C GLU A 98 4.91 5.04 -3.61
N LEU A 99 4.27 4.43 -4.62
CA LEU A 99 3.36 3.31 -4.42
C LEU A 99 4.06 2.12 -3.76
N ARG A 100 5.29 1.81 -4.19
CA ARG A 100 6.08 0.72 -3.63
C ARG A 100 6.45 0.97 -2.18
N GLU A 101 6.91 2.17 -1.85
CA GLU A 101 7.27 2.56 -0.48
C GLU A 101 6.04 2.57 0.43
N LEU A 102 4.93 3.12 -0.07
CA LEU A 102 3.66 3.16 0.63
C LEU A 102 3.17 1.77 0.99
N VAL A 103 3.16 0.86 0.01
CA VAL A 103 2.76 -0.52 0.22
C VAL A 103 3.67 -1.19 1.25
N GLN A 104 4.99 -0.98 1.19
CA GLN A 104 5.91 -1.50 2.20
C GLN A 104 5.65 -0.93 3.61
N GLU A 105 5.36 0.36 3.72
CA GLU A 105 5.04 1.01 4.99
C GLU A 105 3.74 0.46 5.58
N VAL A 106 2.70 0.30 4.75
CA VAL A 106 1.43 -0.33 5.15
C VAL A 106 1.67 -1.73 5.68
N TYR A 107 2.46 -2.56 5.01
CA TYR A 107 2.75 -3.91 5.48
C TYR A 107 3.62 -3.93 6.75
N ARG A 108 4.50 -2.95 6.92
CA ARG A 108 5.31 -2.79 8.14
C ARG A 108 4.45 -2.42 9.36
N HIS A 109 3.43 -1.59 9.16
CA HIS A 109 2.58 -1.07 10.23
C HIS A 109 1.28 -1.85 10.45
N LYS A 110 0.74 -2.52 9.43
CA LYS A 110 -0.50 -3.30 9.56
C LYS A 110 -0.36 -4.49 10.48
N GLU A 111 0.85 -4.97 10.80
CA GLU A 111 0.96 -6.10 11.72
C GLU A 111 2.41 -6.40 12.19
N ARG A 112 2.63 -6.29 13.50
CA ARG A 112 3.42 -7.31 14.21
C ARG A 112 2.69 -8.65 14.07
N ILE A 113 2.77 -9.30 12.91
CA ILE A 113 2.53 -10.74 12.85
C ILE A 113 3.81 -11.39 13.37
N GLU A 114 3.73 -11.87 14.60
CA GLU A 114 4.71 -12.80 15.12
C GLU A 114 4.35 -14.19 14.58
N VAL A 115 5.17 -14.68 13.66
CA VAL A 115 5.08 -16.02 13.12
C VAL A 115 5.89 -16.95 14.02
N LEU A 116 5.25 -18.01 14.52
CA LEU A 116 5.95 -19.10 15.20
C LEU A 116 6.56 -20.05 14.18
N VAL A 117 7.87 -20.30 14.29
CA VAL A 117 8.65 -21.06 13.31
C VAL A 117 9.38 -22.25 13.95
N GLY A 118 9.31 -23.42 13.31
CA GLY A 118 10.02 -24.67 13.67
C GLY A 118 10.28 -25.55 12.43
N GLU A 119 11.17 -26.54 12.53
CA GLU A 119 11.62 -27.38 11.39
C GLU A 119 10.51 -28.27 10.81
N ASP A 120 9.58 -28.75 11.66
CA ASP A 120 8.42 -29.57 11.27
C ASP A 120 7.06 -28.87 11.57
N ALA A 121 7.09 -27.56 11.81
CA ALA A 121 5.92 -26.79 12.24
C ALA A 121 5.30 -26.00 11.07
N HIS A 122 3.97 -25.97 10.99
CA HIS A 122 3.28 -24.96 10.18
C HIS A 122 3.36 -23.58 10.84
N PHE A 123 3.43 -22.53 10.01
CA PHE A 123 3.61 -21.16 10.48
C PHE A 123 2.27 -20.51 10.84
N HIS A 124 1.99 -20.30 12.12
CA HIS A 124 0.70 -19.74 12.55
C HIS A 124 0.77 -18.22 12.76
N HIS A 125 -0.32 -17.53 12.39
CA HIS A 125 -0.54 -16.10 12.69
C HIS A 125 -0.91 -15.86 14.16
N ARG A 126 -1.51 -16.86 14.83
CA ARG A 126 -2.00 -16.77 16.22
C ARG A 126 -1.28 -17.75 17.15
N SER A 127 -0.80 -17.26 18.29
CA SER A 127 -0.27 -18.09 19.38
C SER A 127 -1.37 -18.96 20.00
N GLY A 128 -1.11 -20.26 20.18
CA GLY A 128 -2.05 -21.21 20.78
C GLY A 128 -2.96 -21.97 19.80
N CYS A 129 -2.63 -22.04 18.50
CA CYS A 129 -3.36 -22.88 17.55
C CYS A 129 -3.20 -24.37 17.88
N ALA A 130 -4.30 -25.14 17.82
CA ALA A 130 -4.33 -26.56 18.19
C ALA A 130 -3.46 -27.48 17.30
N ARG A 131 -2.91 -26.98 16.18
CA ARG A 131 -2.03 -27.72 15.26
C ARG A 131 -0.54 -27.38 15.36
N MET A 132 -0.12 -26.64 16.39
CA MET A 132 1.32 -26.39 16.63
C MET A 132 2.05 -27.72 16.89
N VAL A 133 3.12 -27.99 16.13
CA VAL A 133 4.00 -29.16 16.32
C VAL A 133 5.42 -28.66 16.62
N GLY A 134 6.03 -29.08 17.73
CA GLY A 134 7.45 -28.82 18.06
C GLY A 134 7.77 -27.54 18.85
N GLU A 135 9.06 -27.37 19.20
CA GLU A 135 9.60 -26.17 19.86
C GLU A 135 9.63 -24.98 18.88
N SER A 136 8.76 -24.00 19.12
CA SER A 136 8.54 -22.87 18.21
C SER A 136 9.25 -21.60 18.66
N ARG A 137 9.89 -20.88 17.72
CA ARG A 137 10.48 -19.55 17.95
C ARG A 137 9.65 -18.45 17.27
N LEU A 138 9.44 -17.32 17.96
CA LEU A 138 8.77 -16.14 17.39
C LEU A 138 9.70 -15.41 16.40
N MET A 139 9.18 -15.03 15.25
CA MET A 139 9.88 -14.19 14.28
C MET A 139 8.91 -13.32 13.47
N SER A 140 9.42 -12.23 12.89
CA SER A 140 8.60 -11.33 12.07
C SER A 140 8.23 -11.97 10.73
N TRP A 141 7.11 -11.52 10.14
CA TRP A 141 6.65 -12.01 8.83
C TRP A 141 7.68 -11.83 7.71
N GLY A 142 8.39 -10.70 7.68
CA GLY A 142 9.48 -10.47 6.74
C GLY A 142 10.66 -11.45 6.91
N ALA A 143 10.99 -11.81 8.16
CA ALA A 143 12.01 -12.83 8.43
C ALA A 143 11.55 -14.24 8.04
N ALA A 144 10.24 -14.53 8.11
CA ALA A 144 9.66 -15.78 7.64
C ALA A 144 9.75 -15.90 6.11
N LEU A 145 9.34 -14.87 5.38
CA LEU A 145 9.44 -14.85 3.93
C LEU A 145 10.88 -14.97 3.43
N ALA A 146 11.84 -14.32 4.09
CA ALA A 146 13.26 -14.44 3.75
C ALA A 146 13.82 -15.87 3.89
N GLN A 147 13.12 -16.74 4.62
CA GLN A 147 13.46 -18.16 4.79
C GLN A 147 12.52 -19.08 3.98
N ASP A 148 11.76 -18.53 3.03
CA ASP A 148 10.77 -19.23 2.21
C ASP A 148 9.64 -19.89 3.02
N LYS A 149 9.27 -19.28 4.15
CA LYS A 149 8.25 -19.77 5.09
C LYS A 149 6.91 -19.10 4.83
N THR A 150 5.85 -19.88 4.63
CA THR A 150 4.50 -19.40 4.26
C THR A 150 3.46 -19.70 5.34
N ALA A 151 2.54 -18.75 5.61
CA ALA A 151 1.55 -18.87 6.68
C ALA A 151 0.60 -20.08 6.51
N CYS A 152 0.18 -20.67 7.63
CA CYS A 152 -0.78 -21.76 7.69
C CYS A 152 -2.08 -21.31 7.00
N PRO A 153 -2.52 -22.02 5.95
CA PRO A 153 -3.64 -21.59 5.12
C PRO A 153 -4.99 -21.57 5.86
N GLU A 154 -5.10 -22.25 7.00
CA GLU A 154 -6.31 -22.25 7.84
C GLU A 154 -6.31 -21.15 8.90
N CYS A 155 -5.14 -20.66 9.31
CA CYS A 155 -5.01 -19.60 10.31
C CYS A 155 -4.78 -18.22 9.67
N SER A 156 -4.60 -18.17 8.34
CA SER A 156 -4.52 -16.92 7.60
C SER A 156 -5.93 -16.33 7.43
N PRO A 157 -6.13 -15.03 7.72
CA PRO A 157 -7.41 -14.36 7.49
C PRO A 157 -7.81 -14.25 5.99
N LEU A 158 -6.96 -14.71 5.05
CA LEU A 158 -7.19 -14.62 3.61
C LEU A 158 -7.98 -15.78 3.00
N ARG A 159 -8.57 -16.67 3.81
CA ARG A 159 -9.55 -17.66 3.33
C ARG A 159 -10.86 -17.52 4.08
N GLU A 160 -11.76 -16.69 3.58
CA GLU A 160 -13.18 -17.00 3.74
C GLU A 160 -13.49 -18.20 2.84
N PRO A 161 -13.97 -19.34 3.38
CA PRO A 161 -14.46 -20.41 2.53
C PRO A 161 -15.91 -20.12 2.11
N SER A 162 -16.14 -20.38 0.83
CA SER A 162 -17.42 -20.51 0.10
C SER A 162 -18.54 -21.19 0.87
#